data_AF-A0A4Y8CBK9-F1
#
_entry.id   AF-A0A4Y8CBK9-F1
#
_cell.length_a   1.000
_cell.length_b   1.000
_cell.length_c   1.000
_cell.angle_alpha   90.00
_cell.angle_beta   90.00
_cell.angle_gamma   90.00
#
_symmetry.space_group_name_H-M   'P 1'
#
loop_
_entity.id
_entity.type
_entity.pdbx_description
1 polymer ?
#
loop_
_entity_poly.entity_id
_entity_poly.type
_entity_poly.pdbx_seq_one_letter_code
_entity_poly.pdbx_strand_id
1 'polypeptide(L)'
;FNLSIKGSGLEYFDGQIDFKNTYVKDLKGINQLISFIDTVPSLLMFKSPTFNQKGLSLHDGKIIFNRKKDLLSVSAINLNGDSVDIYGLGSANLRLNTVDFSLELKTLKSASEAISKVPILNYVILGKNQEISTNLKIDG
;
A
#
# COMPACT_ATOMS: atom_id res chain seq x y z
N PHE A 1 1.26 15.47 -6.32
CA PHE A 1 0.88 15.28 -4.90
C PHE A 1 0.81 16.65 -4.25
N ASN A 2 0.03 16.78 -3.18
CA ASN A 2 -0.02 17.98 -2.35
C ASN A 2 0.49 17.63 -0.95
N LEU A 3 1.27 18.51 -0.35
CA LEU A 3 1.79 18.38 1.00
C LEU A 3 1.32 19.57 1.83
N SER A 4 0.67 19.30 2.96
CA SER A 4 0.29 20.28 3.96
C SER A 4 1.00 19.96 5.26
N ILE A 5 1.67 20.94 5.85
CA ILE A 5 2.36 20.82 7.14
C ILE A 5 1.96 22.01 8.01
N LYS A 6 1.62 21.75 9.27
CA LYS A 6 1.32 22.78 10.27
C LYS A 6 2.00 22.40 11.58
N GLY A 7 2.75 23.33 12.16
CA GLY A 7 3.51 23.04 13.37
C GLY A 7 4.21 24.24 13.97
N SER A 8 4.78 24.04 15.16
CA SER A 8 5.57 25.04 15.88
C SER A 8 7.07 24.97 15.58
N GLY A 9 7.50 23.99 14.77
CA GLY A 9 8.89 23.86 14.34
C GLY A 9 9.16 22.54 13.60
N LEU A 10 10.42 22.29 13.26
CA LEU A 10 10.86 21.11 12.49
C LEU A 10 10.73 19.78 13.24
N GLU A 11 10.50 19.83 14.54
CA GLU A 11 10.35 18.65 15.40
C GLU A 11 8.92 18.47 15.93
N TYR A 12 8.03 19.43 15.66
CA TYR A 12 6.65 19.44 16.15
C TYR A 12 5.72 19.94 15.06
N PHE A 13 5.16 19.02 14.32
CA PHE A 13 4.22 19.34 13.25
C PHE A 13 3.26 18.18 12.98
N ASP A 14 2.10 18.53 12.48
CA ASP A 14 1.17 17.62 11.82
C ASP A 14 1.30 17.81 10.31
N GLY A 15 1.10 16.73 9.57
CA GLY A 15 1.26 16.69 8.14
C GLY A 15 0.21 15.83 7.44
N GLN A 16 -0.11 16.21 6.22
CA GLN A 16 -0.93 15.44 5.29
C GLN A 16 -0.28 15.44 3.91
N ILE A 17 -0.19 14.26 3.30
CA ILE A 17 0.16 14.11 1.89
C ILE A 17 -1.07 13.59 1.15
N ASP A 18 -1.49 14.30 0.10
CA ASP A 18 -2.53 13.85 -0.82
C ASP A 18 -1.92 13.48 -2.18
N PHE A 19 -2.23 12.29 -2.65
CA PHE A 19 -1.84 11.77 -3.96
C PHE A 19 -3.03 11.83 -4.91
N LYS A 20 -2.75 12.10 -6.19
CA LYS A 20 -3.75 12.03 -7.26
C LYS A 20 -3.05 11.72 -8.57
N ASN A 21 -3.56 10.72 -9.29
CA ASN A 21 -3.10 10.26 -10.60
C ASN A 21 -1.56 10.21 -10.71
N THR A 22 -0.92 9.45 -9.82
CA THR A 22 0.53 9.41 -9.71
C THR A 22 1.06 7.97 -9.82
N TYR A 23 2.35 7.86 -10.14
CA TYR A 23 3.05 6.58 -10.17
C TYR A 23 4.12 6.59 -9.09
N VAL A 24 4.10 5.60 -8.21
CA VAL A 24 5.18 5.39 -7.24
C VAL A 24 6.20 4.44 -7.86
N LYS A 25 7.38 4.99 -8.16
CA LYS A 25 8.50 4.27 -8.80
C LYS A 25 9.50 3.80 -7.75
N ASP A 26 10.32 2.82 -8.15
CA ASP A 26 11.54 2.41 -7.43
C ASP A 26 11.34 2.01 -5.97
N LEU A 27 10.15 1.49 -5.63
CA LEU A 27 9.90 0.85 -4.35
C LEU A 27 10.68 -0.47 -4.32
N LYS A 28 11.89 -0.46 -3.77
CA LYS A 28 12.73 -1.68 -3.62
C LYS A 28 11.97 -2.86 -2.99
N GLY A 29 11.03 -2.57 -2.08
CA GLY A 29 10.13 -3.58 -1.50
C GLY A 29 9.09 -4.15 -2.48
N ILE A 30 8.57 -3.35 -3.42
CA ILE A 30 7.65 -3.85 -4.47
C ILE A 30 8.40 -4.73 -5.46
N ASN A 31 9.66 -4.42 -5.82
CA ASN A 31 10.44 -5.29 -6.69
C ASN A 31 10.64 -6.69 -6.09
N GLN A 32 10.79 -6.78 -4.77
CA GLN A 32 10.86 -8.05 -4.04
C GLN A 32 9.50 -8.75 -3.95
N LEU A 33 8.41 -8.00 -3.75
CA LEU A 33 7.05 -8.55 -3.79
C LEU A 33 6.69 -9.10 -5.18
N ILE A 34 7.04 -8.38 -6.25
CA ILE A 34 6.90 -8.85 -7.64
C ILE A 34 7.76 -10.09 -7.88
N SER A 35 9.01 -10.09 -7.41
CA SER A 35 9.89 -11.26 -7.52
C SER A 35 9.32 -12.46 -6.77
N PHE A 36 8.73 -12.26 -5.59
CA PHE A 36 8.05 -13.31 -4.84
C PHE A 36 6.84 -13.86 -5.61
N ILE A 37 5.97 -12.99 -6.15
CA ILE A 37 4.85 -13.39 -7.01
C ILE A 37 5.34 -14.19 -8.22
N ASP A 38 6.46 -13.79 -8.84
CA ASP A 38 7.06 -14.50 -9.98
C ASP A 38 7.61 -15.89 -9.59
N THR A 39 8.04 -16.07 -8.33
CA THR A 39 8.53 -17.38 -7.84
C THR A 39 7.44 -18.35 -7.43
N VAL A 40 6.19 -17.90 -7.25
CA VAL A 40 5.07 -18.74 -6.83
C VAL A 40 4.06 -18.85 -7.98
N PRO A 41 4.06 -19.95 -8.76
CA PRO A 41 3.26 -20.06 -9.98
C PRO A 41 1.75 -19.86 -9.80
N SER A 42 1.21 -20.25 -8.64
CA SER A 42 -0.20 -20.02 -8.29
C SER A 42 -0.55 -18.54 -8.12
N LEU A 43 0.45 -17.66 -7.97
CA LEU A 43 0.26 -16.22 -7.89
C LEU A 43 0.45 -15.52 -9.25
N LEU A 44 0.89 -16.21 -10.30
CA LEU A 44 1.10 -15.60 -11.63
C LEU A 44 -0.21 -15.08 -12.25
N MET A 45 -1.32 -15.76 -11.99
CA MET A 45 -2.68 -15.34 -12.40
C MET A 45 -3.12 -14.00 -11.77
N PHE A 46 -2.38 -13.51 -10.77
CA PHE A 46 -2.62 -12.26 -10.06
C PHE A 46 -1.78 -11.10 -10.57
N LYS A 47 -0.90 -11.35 -11.55
CA LYS A 47 -0.13 -10.34 -12.27
C LYS A 47 -1.04 -9.57 -13.23
N SER A 48 -1.82 -8.63 -12.69
CA SER A 48 -2.63 -7.70 -13.47
C SER A 48 -1.70 -6.80 -14.32
N PRO A 49 -2.07 -6.44 -15.57
CA PRO A 49 -1.27 -5.56 -16.46
C PRO A 49 -0.98 -4.15 -15.88
N THR A 50 -1.60 -3.84 -14.74
CA THR A 50 -1.43 -2.60 -13.98
C THR A 50 -0.13 -2.59 -13.16
N PHE A 51 0.49 -3.75 -12.90
CA PHE A 51 1.90 -3.86 -12.47
C PHE A 51 2.84 -3.77 -13.69
N ASN A 52 2.76 -2.66 -14.42
CA ASN A 52 3.64 -2.40 -15.55
C ASN A 52 4.97 -1.78 -15.07
N GLN A 53 5.97 -1.74 -15.95
CA GLN A 53 7.32 -1.23 -15.69
C GLN A 53 7.36 0.25 -15.22
N LYS A 54 6.22 0.95 -15.17
CA LYS A 54 6.11 2.35 -14.75
C LYS A 54 5.98 2.53 -13.23
N GLY A 55 5.81 1.45 -12.46
CA GLY A 55 5.65 1.47 -11.00
C GLY A 55 4.19 1.27 -10.54
N LEU A 56 3.93 1.44 -9.24
CA LEU A 56 2.58 1.33 -8.70
C LEU A 56 1.75 2.56 -9.09
N SER A 57 0.68 2.34 -9.86
CA SER A 57 -0.30 3.37 -10.21
C SER A 57 -1.22 3.66 -9.02
N LEU A 58 -1.33 4.92 -8.62
CA LEU A 58 -2.23 5.41 -7.58
C LEU A 58 -3.17 6.47 -8.17
N HIS A 59 -4.47 6.19 -8.18
CA HIS A 59 -5.48 7.15 -8.62
C HIS A 59 -5.65 8.26 -7.59
N ASP A 60 -5.66 7.90 -6.31
CA ASP A 60 -5.75 8.82 -5.19
C ASP A 60 -5.18 8.21 -3.91
N GLY A 61 -4.89 9.06 -2.94
CA GLY A 61 -4.50 8.57 -1.63
C GLY A 61 -4.23 9.69 -0.64
N LYS A 62 -4.20 9.34 0.63
CA LYS A 62 -3.93 10.24 1.73
C LYS A 62 -3.03 9.54 2.76
N ILE A 63 -2.00 10.27 3.20
CA ILE A 63 -1.20 9.89 4.37
C ILE A 63 -1.33 11.01 5.40
N ILE A 64 -1.72 10.65 6.61
CA ILE A 64 -1.79 11.56 7.77
C ILE A 64 -0.71 11.15 8.75
N PHE A 65 0.12 12.12 9.14
CA PHE A 65 1.25 11.88 10.00
C PHE A 65 1.51 13.07 10.93
N ASN A 66 2.24 12.83 12.00
CA ASN A 66 2.79 13.90 12.82
C ASN A 66 4.17 13.54 13.33
N ARG A 67 4.92 14.59 13.68
CA ARG A 67 6.23 14.48 14.31
C ARG A 67 6.18 15.12 15.68
N LYS A 68 6.71 14.39 16.67
CA LYS A 68 7.00 14.90 18.02
C LYS A 68 8.41 14.47 18.40
N LYS A 69 9.36 15.41 18.32
CA LYS A 69 10.80 15.14 18.46
C LYS A 69 11.25 14.05 17.49
N ASP A 70 11.69 12.92 18.04
CA ASP A 70 12.21 11.78 17.29
C ASP A 70 11.12 10.78 16.89
N LEU A 71 9.87 10.97 17.32
CA LEU A 71 8.78 10.09 16.96
C LEU A 71 8.01 10.66 15.78
N LEU A 72 8.02 9.94 14.66
CA LEU A 72 7.15 10.18 13.52
C LEU A 72 6.02 9.15 13.57
N SER A 73 4.79 9.57 13.82
CA SER A 73 3.64 8.66 13.80
C SER A 73 2.84 8.88 12.52
N VAL A 74 2.41 7.79 11.91
CA VAL A 74 1.54 7.78 10.73
C VAL A 74 0.21 7.19 11.18
N SER A 75 -0.80 8.03 11.36
CA SER A 75 -2.11 7.62 11.87
C SER A 75 -3.00 7.02 10.78
N ALA A 76 -2.74 7.35 9.51
CA ALA A 76 -3.44 6.77 8.39
C ALA A 76 -2.57 6.76 7.13
N ILE A 77 -2.54 5.62 6.47
CA ILE A 77 -2.15 5.41 5.09
C ILE A 77 -3.42 4.89 4.40
N ASN A 78 -3.85 5.56 3.35
CA ASN A 78 -4.92 5.09 2.47
C ASN A 78 -4.52 5.44 1.05
N LEU A 79 -4.05 4.47 0.29
CA LEU A 79 -3.61 4.63 -1.09
C LEU A 79 -4.46 3.72 -1.95
N ASN A 80 -5.19 4.31 -2.89
CA ASN A 80 -6.01 3.57 -3.83
C ASN A 80 -5.25 3.42 -5.14
N GLY A 81 -5.08 2.18 -5.59
CA GLY A 81 -4.36 1.85 -6.82
C GLY A 81 -5.12 0.88 -7.73
N ASP A 82 -4.67 0.81 -8.98
CA ASP A 82 -5.33 0.00 -10.03
C ASP A 82 -5.22 -1.50 -9.72
N SER A 83 -4.08 -1.91 -9.13
CA SER A 83 -3.77 -3.31 -8.81
C SER A 83 -3.92 -3.64 -7.32
N VAL A 84 -3.63 -2.65 -6.47
CA VAL A 84 -3.57 -2.82 -5.03
C VAL A 84 -4.02 -1.55 -4.32
N ASP A 85 -4.85 -1.71 -3.31
CA ASP A 85 -5.09 -0.68 -2.30
C ASP A 85 -4.23 -0.97 -1.07
N ILE A 86 -3.68 0.08 -0.47
CA ILE A 86 -2.81 0.00 0.69
C ILE A 86 -3.41 0.83 1.81
N TYR A 87 -3.73 0.16 2.91
CA TYR A 87 -4.15 0.78 4.16
C TYR A 87 -3.10 0.54 5.22
N GLY A 88 -3.00 1.44 6.19
CA GLY A 88 -2.10 1.17 7.30
C GLY A 88 -1.91 2.32 8.27
N LEU A 89 -1.08 2.03 9.26
CA LEU A 89 -0.65 2.94 10.30
C LEU A 89 0.69 2.47 10.84
N GLY A 90 1.39 3.34 11.55
CA GLY A 90 2.65 2.96 12.16
C GLY A 90 3.41 4.14 12.72
N SER A 91 4.69 3.90 12.98
CA SER A 91 5.60 4.92 13.48
C SER A 91 7.04 4.61 13.10
N ALA A 92 7.85 5.65 13.11
CA ALA A 92 9.31 5.56 13.07
C ALA A 92 9.89 6.33 14.26
N ASN A 93 10.89 5.74 14.92
CA ASN A 93 11.68 6.40 15.94
C ASN A 93 13.04 6.77 15.35
N LEU A 94 13.22 8.05 15.04
CA LEU A 94 14.41 8.59 14.38
C LEU A 94 15.67 8.49 15.24
N ARG A 95 15.52 8.48 16.58
CA ARG A 95 16.65 8.35 17.51
C ARG A 95 17.12 6.91 17.63
N LEU A 96 16.19 5.96 17.65
CA LEU A 96 16.50 4.53 17.72
C LEU A 96 16.74 3.93 16.32
N ASN A 97 16.46 4.69 15.26
CA ASN A 97 16.43 4.24 13.87
C ASN A 97 15.55 3.00 13.66
N THR A 98 14.39 2.99 14.32
CA THR A 98 13.44 1.87 14.23
C THR A 98 12.15 2.26 13.54
N VAL A 99 11.47 1.28 12.96
CA VAL A 99 10.15 1.40 12.34
C VAL A 99 9.21 0.33 12.90
N ASP A 100 7.93 0.65 12.96
CA ASP A 100 6.86 -0.30 13.23
C ASP A 100 5.64 0.14 12.42
N PHE A 101 5.26 -0.64 11.42
CA PHE A 101 4.09 -0.40 10.58
C PHE A 101 3.25 -1.66 10.43
N SER A 102 1.94 -1.45 10.45
CA SER A 102 0.95 -2.45 10.10
C SER A 102 0.24 -1.99 8.84
N LEU A 103 0.34 -2.78 7.77
CA LEU A 103 -0.25 -2.51 6.48
C LEU A 103 -1.25 -3.61 6.10
N GLU A 104 -2.34 -3.23 5.45
CA GLU A 104 -3.26 -4.12 4.76
C GLU A 104 -3.19 -3.83 3.26
N LEU A 105 -2.93 -4.86 2.46
CA LEU A 105 -2.87 -4.79 1.01
C LEU A 105 -4.08 -5.53 0.44
N LYS A 106 -4.94 -4.83 -0.30
CA LYS A 106 -6.06 -5.43 -1.03
C LYS A 106 -5.70 -5.52 -2.50
N THR A 107 -5.52 -6.74 -2.99
CA THR A 107 -5.12 -7.01 -4.38
C THR A 107 -6.26 -7.62 -5.19
N LEU A 108 -6.06 -7.81 -6.50
CA LEU A 108 -7.01 -8.47 -7.43
C LEU A 108 -8.30 -7.75 -7.76
N LYS A 109 -8.33 -6.45 -7.47
CA LYS A 109 -9.43 -5.56 -7.81
C LYS A 109 -9.88 -5.66 -9.28
N SER A 110 -8.93 -5.80 -10.20
CA SER A 110 -9.18 -5.92 -11.66
C SER A 110 -9.41 -7.36 -12.16
N ALA A 111 -8.99 -8.37 -11.40
CA ALA A 111 -9.25 -9.77 -11.75
C ALA A 111 -10.67 -10.21 -11.31
N SER A 112 -11.23 -9.54 -10.31
CA SER A 112 -12.62 -9.68 -9.84
C SER A 112 -13.63 -9.67 -11.00
N GLU A 113 -13.57 -8.69 -11.92
CA GLU A 113 -14.50 -8.61 -13.06
C GLU A 113 -14.40 -9.81 -14.03
N ALA A 114 -13.19 -10.32 -14.27
CA ALA A 114 -12.98 -11.47 -15.15
C ALA A 114 -13.33 -12.81 -14.47
N ILE A 115 -13.03 -12.95 -13.18
CA ILE A 115 -13.27 -14.16 -12.38
C ILE A 115 -14.76 -14.31 -12.01
N SER A 116 -15.50 -13.19 -11.94
CA SER A 116 -16.96 -13.18 -11.75
C SER A 116 -17.74 -14.05 -12.76
N LYS A 117 -17.13 -14.36 -13.91
CA LYS A 117 -17.73 -15.21 -14.97
C LYS A 117 -17.55 -16.72 -14.77
N VAL A 118 -16.77 -17.16 -13.76
CA VAL A 118 -16.54 -18.58 -13.45
C VAL A 118 -16.98 -18.88 -12.00
N PRO A 119 -18.22 -19.33 -11.77
CA PRO A 119 -18.86 -19.33 -10.44
C PRO A 119 -18.16 -20.17 -9.36
N ILE A 120 -17.52 -21.28 -9.75
CA ILE A 120 -17.08 -22.33 -8.82
C ILE A 120 -15.80 -21.94 -8.05
N LEU A 121 -14.92 -21.14 -8.68
CA LEU A 121 -13.66 -20.69 -8.06
C LEU A 121 -13.85 -19.42 -7.20
N ASN A 122 -14.96 -18.70 -7.41
CA ASN A 122 -15.17 -17.35 -6.94
C ASN A 122 -15.29 -17.23 -5.41
N TYR A 123 -15.87 -18.23 -4.74
CA TYR A 123 -16.17 -18.14 -3.30
C TYR A 123 -15.11 -18.73 -2.38
N VAL A 124 -14.37 -19.74 -2.85
CA VAL A 124 -13.45 -20.52 -2.00
C VAL A 124 -12.13 -19.76 -1.77
N ILE A 125 -11.69 -18.94 -2.73
CA ILE A 125 -10.36 -18.29 -2.70
C ILE A 125 -10.44 -16.78 -2.48
N LEU A 126 -11.47 -16.09 -3.00
CA LEU A 126 -11.49 -14.61 -3.07
C LEU A 126 -12.47 -13.92 -2.10
N GLY A 127 -13.25 -14.70 -1.34
CA GLY A 127 -14.24 -14.15 -0.41
C GLY A 127 -15.33 -13.29 -1.08
N LYS A 128 -16.13 -12.59 -0.28
CA LYS A 128 -17.32 -11.85 -0.77
C LYS A 128 -17.02 -10.68 -1.70
N ASN A 129 -15.86 -10.04 -1.52
CA ASN A 129 -15.47 -8.85 -2.29
C ASN A 129 -14.62 -9.19 -3.52
N GLN A 130 -14.33 -10.48 -3.75
CA GLN A 130 -13.49 -10.95 -4.85
C GLN A 130 -12.07 -10.34 -4.84
N GLU A 131 -11.56 -10.07 -3.64
CA GLU A 131 -10.27 -9.41 -3.38
C GLU A 131 -9.46 -10.27 -2.40
N ILE A 132 -8.13 -10.24 -2.53
CA ILE A 132 -7.23 -10.85 -1.54
C ILE A 132 -6.70 -9.75 -0.63
N SER A 133 -7.03 -9.85 0.66
CA SER A 133 -6.45 -9.02 1.72
C SER A 133 -5.24 -9.71 2.34
N THR A 134 -4.10 -9.02 2.35
CA THR A 134 -2.86 -9.47 2.98
C THR A 134 -2.43 -8.46 4.04
N ASN A 135 -2.25 -8.92 5.28
CA ASN A 135 -1.71 -8.09 6.36
C ASN A 135 -0.19 -8.24 6.41
N LEU A 136 0.52 -7.12 6.42
CA LEU A 136 1.97 -7.05 6.57
C LEU A 136 2.33 -6.28 7.83
N LYS A 137 3.20 -6.88 8.64
CA LYS A 137 3.93 -6.20 9.71
C LYS A 137 5.32 -5.85 9.19
N ILE A 138 5.73 -4.61 9.37
CA ILE A 138 7.08 -4.14 9.06
C ILE A 138 7.66 -3.59 10.35
N ASP A 139 8.70 -4.22 10.86
CA ASP A 139 9.42 -3.80 12.05
C ASP A 139 10.94 -3.95 11.86
N GLY A 140 11.72 -3.17 12.59
CA GLY A 140 13.18 -3.16 12.53
C GLY A 140 13.79 -1.91 13.15
#